data_AF-A0A367QTE0-F1
#
_entry.id   AF-A0A367QTE0-F1
#
_cell.length_a   1.000
_cell.length_b   1.000
_cell.length_c   1.000
_cell.angle_alpha   90.00
_cell.angle_beta   90.00
_cell.angle_gamma   90.00
#
_symmetry.space_group_name_H-M   'P 1'
#
loop_
_entity.id
_entity.type
_entity.pdbx_description
1 polymer ?
#
loop_
_entity_poly.entity_id
_entity_poly.type
_entity_poly.pdbx_seq_one_letter_code
_entity_poly.pdbx_strand_id
1 'polypeptide(L)'
;MKLENELGIIAQNYTELQSIHILQESRERYPLLKASPESTARAIFQAAEITILNLVDLTKRASIDIKFGMMNSAMVKISWALGFHKLLSCISTFPHKLPNVFEEDSVQSTLCIYKSPAFSEYINTLKEFDRNVLHQIEIGNLQIESCLANQTLDSPELRLLHLTRICNHEATLWERNLGAVSIPTQIPSYEVFIAADDIRRAVYDIVLKGDTFFTQFRGLHQVPEILSEEVNDHIEAAIRSIRSNSLPQAVELLSLANLLCEGIFAALLPMVDNLVTSDYHQIRENLGLTSGSHSVSLRYHMFKELYEQLWKALSIQITDFPSQEDRESALKEAIHQLNRTRFQDSRSWVVYLLLNECLKLRTFIFQWRDTHIHLPRNELGGNSVRSLTGSPDAIVKAQQMKDSAWHKDPMKTLAEVRGISKQLEDTPLSIYFKSASSLDSQILIATGKITQSRFKQVQERTGIFAERCPFSPPPPRKV
;
A
#
# COMPACT_ATOMS: atom_id res chain seq x y z
N MET A 1 10.36 -3.50 29.07
CA MET A 1 11.35 -2.42 28.87
C MET A 1 11.32 -2.08 27.39
N LYS A 2 11.09 -0.82 27.01
CA LYS A 2 11.15 -0.41 25.60
C LYS A 2 12.62 -0.40 25.16
N LEU A 3 12.91 -0.93 23.98
CA LEU A 3 14.24 -0.85 23.37
C LEU A 3 14.35 0.51 22.68
N GLU A 4 15.45 1.24 22.89
CA GLU A 4 15.64 2.59 22.34
C GLU A 4 17.09 2.77 21.86
N ASN A 5 17.27 3.55 20.80
CA ASN A 5 18.55 4.10 20.35
C ASN A 5 18.53 5.64 20.42
N GLU A 6 19.54 6.31 19.84
CA GLU A 6 19.63 7.78 19.85
C GLU A 6 18.46 8.48 19.14
N LEU A 7 17.87 7.83 18.13
CA LEU A 7 16.74 8.36 17.37
C LEU A 7 15.41 8.08 18.06
N GLY A 8 15.28 7.00 18.82
CA GLY A 8 14.06 6.68 19.57
C GLY A 8 13.81 5.19 19.71
N ILE A 9 12.54 4.80 19.77
CA ILE A 9 12.11 3.42 20.02
C ILE A 9 12.55 2.50 18.87
N ILE A 10 12.99 1.29 19.23
CA ILE A 10 13.19 0.16 18.33
C ILE A 10 11.98 -0.77 18.47
N ALA A 11 11.23 -0.94 17.38
CA ALA A 11 10.02 -1.74 17.40
C ALA A 11 10.30 -3.22 17.69
N GLN A 12 9.51 -3.84 18.57
CA GLN A 12 9.69 -5.25 18.93
C GLN A 12 8.96 -6.17 17.96
N ASN A 13 7.88 -5.70 17.35
CA ASN A 13 7.09 -6.44 16.39
C ASN A 13 6.41 -5.49 15.38
N TYR A 14 5.86 -6.08 14.32
CA TYR A 14 5.26 -5.32 13.21
C TYR A 14 3.98 -4.58 13.63
N THR A 15 3.19 -5.16 14.53
CA THR A 15 1.97 -4.56 15.09
C THR A 15 2.28 -3.28 15.87
N GLU A 16 3.36 -3.28 16.66
CA GLU A 16 3.87 -2.09 17.34
C GLU A 16 4.43 -1.09 16.34
N LEU A 17 5.32 -1.54 15.42
CA LEU A 17 5.95 -0.67 14.43
C LEU A 17 4.91 0.14 13.65
N GLN A 18 3.82 -0.47 13.23
CA GLN A 18 2.80 0.20 12.42
C GLN A 18 1.60 0.71 13.24
N SER A 19 1.65 0.59 14.57
CA SER A 19 0.55 0.92 15.49
C SER A 19 -0.79 0.28 15.08
N ILE A 20 -0.74 -0.96 14.58
CA ILE A 20 -1.91 -1.73 14.11
C ILE A 20 -2.90 -1.93 15.26
N HIS A 21 -2.42 -2.09 16.49
CA HIS A 21 -3.26 -2.22 17.68
C HIS A 21 -4.21 -1.02 17.86
N ILE A 22 -3.74 0.21 17.62
CA ILE A 22 -4.59 1.42 17.69
C ILE A 22 -5.66 1.41 16.58
N LEU A 23 -5.28 0.99 15.37
CA LEU A 23 -6.22 0.88 14.25
C LEU A 23 -7.29 -0.19 14.52
N GLN A 24 -6.91 -1.32 15.12
CA GLN A 24 -7.81 -2.39 15.52
C GLN A 24 -8.75 -1.95 16.65
N GLU A 25 -8.21 -1.35 17.72
CA GLU A 25 -9.00 -0.76 18.82
C GLU A 25 -10.03 0.24 18.29
N SER A 26 -9.65 1.06 17.31
CA SER A 26 -10.56 2.03 16.69
C SER A 26 -11.72 1.34 15.96
N ARG A 27 -11.43 0.29 15.17
CA ARG A 27 -12.46 -0.50 14.48
C ARG A 27 -13.40 -1.22 15.45
N GLU A 28 -12.87 -1.70 16.58
CA GLU A 28 -13.64 -2.36 17.64
C GLU A 28 -14.52 -1.38 18.43
N ARG A 29 -14.02 -0.17 18.72
CA ARG A 29 -14.75 0.87 19.46
C ARG A 29 -15.93 1.42 18.66
N TYR A 30 -15.80 1.51 17.34
CA TYR A 30 -16.83 2.03 16.45
C TYR A 30 -17.23 0.96 15.43
N PRO A 31 -17.87 -0.15 15.83
CA PRO A 31 -18.12 -1.24 14.89
C PRO A 31 -19.06 -0.80 13.77
N LEU A 32 -18.72 -1.20 12.54
CA LEU A 32 -19.61 -1.16 11.38
C LEU A 32 -19.82 -2.57 10.86
N LEU A 33 -20.89 -2.77 10.10
CA LEU A 33 -21.09 -4.02 9.38
C LEU A 33 -19.92 -4.22 8.42
N LYS A 34 -19.29 -5.38 8.47
CA LYS A 34 -18.16 -5.73 7.58
C LYS A 34 -18.61 -5.78 6.13
N ALA A 35 -17.74 -5.36 5.21
CA ALA A 35 -18.02 -5.32 3.77
C ALA A 35 -19.29 -4.50 3.42
N SER A 36 -19.60 -3.49 4.23
CA SER A 36 -20.69 -2.55 3.98
C SER A 36 -20.18 -1.31 3.25
N PRO A 37 -21.08 -0.51 2.62
CA PRO A 37 -20.72 0.80 2.09
C PRO A 37 -20.11 1.71 3.15
N GLU A 38 -20.63 1.69 4.37
CA GLU A 38 -20.15 2.50 5.49
C GLU A 38 -18.74 2.08 5.91
N SER A 39 -18.47 0.78 6.06
CA SER A 39 -17.12 0.29 6.42
C SER A 39 -16.11 0.61 5.31
N THR A 40 -16.52 0.47 4.05
CA THR A 40 -15.71 0.80 2.88
C THR A 40 -15.38 2.29 2.83
N ALA A 41 -16.38 3.15 2.98
CA ALA A 41 -16.19 4.59 3.00
C ALA A 41 -15.31 5.01 4.18
N ARG A 42 -15.52 4.45 5.37
CA ARG A 42 -14.64 4.70 6.52
C ARG A 42 -13.19 4.33 6.19
N ALA A 43 -12.93 3.14 5.64
CA ALA A 43 -11.57 2.71 5.31
C ALA A 43 -10.90 3.67 4.30
N ILE A 44 -11.64 4.12 3.29
CA ILE A 44 -11.18 5.12 2.31
C ILE A 44 -10.79 6.43 3.00
N PHE A 45 -11.67 6.97 3.84
CA PHE A 45 -11.42 8.25 4.52
C PHE A 45 -10.37 8.15 5.63
N GLN A 46 -10.22 7.01 6.30
CA GLN A 46 -9.12 6.78 7.25
C GLN A 46 -7.77 6.72 6.53
N ALA A 47 -7.70 6.05 5.38
CA ALA A 47 -6.50 6.06 4.54
C ALA A 47 -6.17 7.47 4.01
N ALA A 48 -7.19 8.25 3.64
CA ALA A 48 -7.04 9.65 3.29
C ALA A 48 -6.52 10.50 4.47
N GLU A 49 -7.06 10.30 5.67
CA GLU A 49 -6.63 11.01 6.88
C GLU A 49 -5.16 10.76 7.19
N ILE A 50 -4.69 9.50 7.14
CA ILE A 50 -3.25 9.16 7.29
C ILE A 50 -2.41 9.88 6.26
N THR A 51 -2.88 9.92 5.01
CA THR A 51 -2.18 10.57 3.91
C THR A 51 -2.04 12.07 4.15
N ILE A 52 -3.12 12.74 4.59
CA ILE A 52 -3.12 14.17 4.87
C ILE A 52 -2.23 14.51 6.07
N LEU A 53 -2.23 13.69 7.14
CA LEU A 53 -1.32 13.87 8.28
C LEU A 53 0.16 13.79 7.87
N ASN A 54 0.49 12.92 6.91
CA ASN A 54 1.85 12.86 6.36
C ASN A 54 2.17 14.05 5.46
N LEU A 55 1.20 14.58 4.72
CA LEU A 55 1.34 15.84 3.97
C LEU A 55 1.58 17.03 4.91
N VAL A 56 0.87 17.11 6.03
CA VAL A 56 1.12 18.11 7.09
C VAL A 56 2.57 18.06 7.54
N ASP A 57 3.08 16.89 7.92
CA ASP A 57 4.46 16.74 8.41
C ASP A 57 5.50 17.18 7.35
N LEU A 58 5.34 16.67 6.11
CA LEU A 58 6.26 16.96 5.01
C LEU A 58 6.26 18.43 4.62
N THR A 59 5.08 19.03 4.44
CA THR A 59 4.96 20.44 4.05
C THR A 59 5.47 21.36 5.16
N LYS A 60 5.24 21.02 6.44
CA LYS A 60 5.76 21.78 7.57
C LYS A 60 7.28 21.76 7.60
N ARG A 61 7.89 20.58 7.44
CA ARG A 61 9.35 20.44 7.41
C ARG A 61 9.97 21.11 6.19
N ALA A 62 9.33 20.99 5.01
CA ALA A 62 9.77 21.69 3.81
C ALA A 62 9.70 23.21 3.97
N SER A 63 8.65 23.72 4.62
CA SER A 63 8.50 25.13 4.96
C SER A 63 9.64 25.64 5.84
N ILE A 64 10.04 24.86 6.85
CA ILE A 64 11.19 25.16 7.71
C ILE A 64 12.48 25.20 6.89
N ASP A 65 12.73 24.23 6.02
CA ASP A 65 13.91 24.21 5.16
C ASP A 65 14.01 25.44 4.25
N ILE A 66 12.88 25.84 3.64
CA ILE A 66 12.80 27.04 2.79
C ILE A 66 13.11 28.29 3.59
N LYS A 67 12.57 28.41 4.81
CA LYS A 67 12.87 29.54 5.71
C LYS A 67 14.37 29.68 5.96
N PHE A 68 15.11 28.58 6.01
CA PHE A 68 16.57 28.56 6.21
C PHE A 68 17.38 28.49 4.91
N GLY A 69 16.75 28.65 3.74
CA GLY A 69 17.43 28.62 2.44
C GLY A 69 17.91 27.23 1.99
N MET A 70 17.45 26.15 2.63
CA MET A 70 17.83 24.77 2.32
C MET A 70 16.95 24.18 1.21
N MET A 71 17.02 24.76 0.01
CA MET A 71 16.12 24.42 -1.11
C MET A 71 16.17 22.95 -1.53
N ASN A 72 17.36 22.34 -1.51
CA ASN A 72 17.50 20.91 -1.83
C ASN A 72 16.77 20.01 -0.81
N SER A 73 16.90 20.30 0.48
CA SER A 73 16.20 19.55 1.54
C SER A 73 14.68 19.71 1.45
N ALA A 74 14.21 20.93 1.16
CA ALA A 74 12.80 21.20 0.92
C ALA A 74 12.28 20.43 -0.31
N MET A 75 13.05 20.41 -1.41
CA MET A 75 12.70 19.71 -2.65
C MET A 75 12.52 18.20 -2.41
N VAL A 76 13.40 17.56 -1.63
CA VAL A 76 13.25 16.15 -1.27
C VAL A 76 11.92 15.90 -0.53
N LYS A 77 11.58 16.75 0.45
CA LYS A 77 10.32 16.63 1.22
C LYS A 77 9.09 16.85 0.35
N ILE A 78 9.14 17.77 -0.62
CA ILE A 78 8.05 17.97 -1.58
C ILE A 78 7.96 16.80 -2.58
N SER A 79 9.07 16.15 -2.94
CA SER A 79 9.05 14.90 -3.73
C SER A 79 8.29 13.78 -3.01
N TRP A 80 8.55 13.61 -1.70
CA TRP A 80 7.76 12.71 -0.85
C TRP A 80 6.28 13.13 -0.79
N ALA A 81 6.00 14.43 -0.64
CA ALA A 81 4.64 14.94 -0.58
C ALA A 81 3.87 14.66 -1.88
N LEU A 82 4.52 14.77 -3.04
CA LEU A 82 3.95 14.39 -4.33
C LEU A 82 3.53 12.90 -4.35
N GLY A 83 4.32 12.01 -3.75
CA GLY A 83 3.97 10.60 -3.61
C GLY A 83 2.66 10.39 -2.84
N PHE A 84 2.50 11.08 -1.71
CA PHE A 84 1.26 11.05 -0.93
C PHE A 84 0.08 11.71 -1.66
N HIS A 85 0.30 12.80 -2.39
CA HIS A 85 -0.72 13.40 -3.24
C HIS A 85 -1.22 12.44 -4.33
N LYS A 86 -0.33 11.73 -5.02
CA LYS A 86 -0.71 10.73 -6.03
C LYS A 86 -1.48 9.56 -5.42
N LEU A 87 -1.05 9.08 -4.24
CA LEU A 87 -1.79 8.07 -3.47
C LEU A 87 -3.20 8.57 -3.13
N LEU A 88 -3.32 9.79 -2.61
CA LEU A 88 -4.60 10.38 -2.25
C LEU A 88 -5.50 10.59 -3.48
N SER A 89 -4.94 11.05 -4.60
CA SER A 89 -5.65 11.15 -5.87
C SER A 89 -6.20 9.80 -6.33
N CYS A 90 -5.43 8.71 -6.23
CA CYS A 90 -5.91 7.36 -6.50
C CYS A 90 -7.10 6.99 -5.61
N ILE A 91 -6.92 7.06 -4.29
CA ILE A 91 -7.95 6.71 -3.28
C ILE A 91 -9.21 7.57 -3.44
N SER A 92 -9.04 8.85 -3.76
CA SER A 92 -10.15 9.80 -3.92
C SER A 92 -11.12 9.42 -5.03
N THR A 93 -10.69 8.62 -6.01
CA THR A 93 -11.58 8.16 -7.09
C THR A 93 -12.50 7.03 -6.68
N PHE A 94 -12.23 6.35 -5.56
CA PHE A 94 -12.96 5.13 -5.19
C PHE A 94 -14.45 5.36 -4.95
N PRO A 95 -14.88 6.40 -4.22
CA PRO A 95 -16.31 6.67 -4.02
C PRO A 95 -17.11 6.77 -5.33
N HIS A 96 -16.52 7.30 -6.40
CA HIS A 96 -17.18 7.43 -7.71
C HIS A 96 -17.25 6.12 -8.50
N LYS A 97 -16.50 5.10 -8.07
CA LYS A 97 -16.44 3.77 -8.69
C LYS A 97 -17.20 2.72 -7.87
N LEU A 98 -17.71 3.08 -6.69
CA LEU A 98 -18.58 2.19 -5.92
C LEU A 98 -19.86 1.96 -6.73
N PRO A 99 -20.42 0.74 -6.76
CA PRO A 99 -21.75 0.49 -7.33
C PRO A 99 -22.77 1.44 -6.69
N ASN A 100 -23.94 1.64 -7.32
CA ASN A 100 -25.06 2.34 -6.68
C ASN A 100 -25.55 1.54 -5.46
N VAL A 101 -24.81 1.57 -4.36
CA VAL A 101 -25.16 0.89 -3.10
C VAL A 101 -26.13 1.74 -2.27
N PHE A 102 -26.54 2.90 -2.79
CA PHE A 102 -27.41 3.84 -2.09
C PHE A 102 -28.81 3.75 -2.70
N GLU A 103 -29.69 2.97 -2.05
CA GLU A 103 -31.12 3.02 -2.32
C GLU A 103 -31.64 4.43 -2.01
N GLU A 104 -32.50 4.96 -2.89
CA GLU A 104 -33.05 6.33 -2.82
C GLU A 104 -33.82 6.59 -1.51
N ASP A 105 -34.31 5.55 -0.84
CA ASP A 105 -35.18 5.64 0.34
C ASP A 105 -34.45 5.59 1.71
N SER A 106 -33.12 5.49 1.72
CA SER A 106 -32.32 5.45 2.96
C SER A 106 -31.98 6.85 3.50
N VAL A 107 -31.80 6.98 4.82
CA VAL A 107 -31.26 8.23 5.41
C VAL A 107 -29.82 8.41 4.95
N GLN A 108 -29.57 9.42 4.11
CA GLN A 108 -28.25 9.72 3.57
C GLN A 108 -27.59 10.87 4.33
N SER A 109 -26.31 10.71 4.65
CA SER A 109 -25.43 11.80 5.08
C SER A 109 -24.32 12.03 4.07
N THR A 110 -23.84 13.27 3.97
CA THR A 110 -22.67 13.60 3.15
C THR A 110 -21.42 13.67 4.02
N LEU A 111 -20.46 12.79 3.72
CA LEU A 111 -19.11 12.85 4.28
C LEU A 111 -18.22 13.73 3.39
N CYS A 112 -17.52 14.69 4.01
CA CYS A 112 -16.76 15.70 3.27
C CYS A 112 -15.34 15.82 3.84
N ILE A 113 -14.31 15.73 3.00
CA ILE A 113 -12.92 15.79 3.45
C ILE A 113 -12.53 17.14 4.06
N TYR A 114 -13.16 18.24 3.65
CA TYR A 114 -12.87 19.56 4.24
C TYR A 114 -13.32 19.71 5.70
N LYS A 115 -14.11 18.75 6.23
CA LYS A 115 -14.44 18.65 7.66
C LYS A 115 -13.36 17.90 8.45
N SER A 116 -12.32 17.39 7.79
CA SER A 116 -11.20 16.71 8.45
C SER A 116 -10.38 17.70 9.30
N PRO A 117 -10.05 17.34 10.55
CA PRO A 117 -9.06 18.06 11.34
C PRO A 117 -7.68 18.09 10.68
N ALA A 118 -7.25 16.98 10.07
CA ALA A 118 -5.97 16.93 9.33
C ALA A 118 -6.00 17.84 8.10
N PHE A 119 -7.12 17.93 7.38
CA PHE A 119 -7.26 18.86 6.25
C PHE A 119 -7.14 20.32 6.70
N SER A 120 -7.80 20.69 7.79
CA SER A 120 -7.70 22.03 8.36
C SER A 120 -6.26 22.38 8.76
N GLU A 121 -5.54 21.43 9.35
CA GLU A 121 -4.11 21.57 9.67
C GLU A 121 -3.25 21.70 8.40
N TYR A 122 -3.50 20.87 7.38
CA TYR A 122 -2.79 20.91 6.11
C TYR A 122 -2.91 22.26 5.41
N ILE A 123 -4.11 22.85 5.36
CA ILE A 123 -4.32 24.20 4.79
C ILE A 123 -3.50 25.25 5.55
N ASN A 124 -3.43 25.16 6.87
CA ASN A 124 -2.64 26.11 7.67
C ASN A 124 -1.14 25.95 7.41
N THR A 125 -0.65 24.71 7.31
CA THR A 125 0.73 24.40 6.98
C THR A 125 1.09 24.83 5.55
N LEU A 126 0.18 24.66 4.59
CA LEU A 126 0.37 25.11 3.21
C LEU A 126 0.50 26.64 3.13
N LYS A 127 -0.35 27.38 3.84
CA LYS A 127 -0.23 28.85 3.94
C LYS A 127 1.10 29.30 4.53
N GLU A 128 1.65 28.55 5.49
CA GLU A 128 2.97 28.83 6.05
C GLU A 128 4.08 28.55 5.04
N PHE A 129 4.01 27.42 4.34
CA PHE A 129 4.91 27.07 3.24
C PHE A 129 4.93 28.16 2.17
N ASP A 130 3.75 28.58 1.68
CA ASP A 130 3.62 29.63 0.67
C ASP A 130 4.23 30.95 1.14
N ARG A 131 4.00 31.33 2.40
CA ARG A 131 4.60 32.54 2.98
C ARG A 131 6.13 32.49 2.99
N ASN A 132 6.71 31.34 3.34
CA ASN A 132 8.16 31.19 3.35
C ASN A 132 8.75 31.18 1.94
N VAL A 133 8.07 30.56 0.95
CA VAL A 133 8.47 30.64 -0.47
C VAL A 133 8.43 32.08 -0.96
N LEU A 134 7.32 32.78 -0.74
CA LEU A 134 7.14 34.19 -1.11
C LEU A 134 8.21 35.09 -0.47
N HIS A 135 8.53 34.86 0.80
CA HIS A 135 9.60 35.59 1.47
C HIS A 135 10.98 35.37 0.81
N GLN A 136 11.31 34.13 0.43
CA GLN A 136 12.58 33.86 -0.29
C GLN A 136 12.64 34.55 -1.66
N ILE A 137 11.49 34.76 -2.30
CA ILE A 137 11.38 35.53 -3.56
C ILE A 137 11.60 37.01 -3.29
N GLU A 138 10.93 37.57 -2.28
CA GLU A 138 11.04 38.99 -1.91
C GLU A 138 12.48 39.41 -1.57
N ILE A 139 13.24 38.56 -0.86
CA ILE A 139 14.64 38.83 -0.52
C ILE A 139 15.63 38.47 -1.63
N GLY A 140 15.14 37.99 -2.78
CA GLY A 140 15.95 37.67 -3.96
C GLY A 140 16.70 36.33 -3.92
N ASN A 141 16.47 35.50 -2.90
CA ASN A 141 17.08 34.17 -2.79
C ASN A 141 16.46 33.14 -3.75
N LEU A 142 15.21 33.36 -4.19
CA LEU A 142 14.54 32.54 -5.18
C LEU A 142 14.03 33.40 -6.34
N GLN A 143 14.73 33.35 -7.48
CA GLN A 143 14.38 34.12 -8.66
C GLN A 143 13.47 33.33 -9.61
N ILE A 144 12.15 33.35 -9.40
CA ILE A 144 11.19 32.54 -10.17
C ILE A 144 11.39 32.68 -11.68
N GLU A 145 11.38 33.89 -12.22
CA GLU A 145 11.42 34.13 -13.67
C GLU A 145 12.69 33.57 -14.30
N SER A 146 13.84 33.81 -13.66
CA SER A 146 15.13 33.28 -14.10
C SER A 146 15.19 31.76 -14.01
N CYS A 147 14.68 31.18 -12.91
CA CYS A 147 14.62 29.74 -12.71
C CYS A 147 13.77 29.08 -13.82
N LEU A 148 12.58 29.62 -14.09
CA LEU A 148 11.67 29.10 -15.10
C LEU A 148 12.21 29.25 -16.53
N ALA A 149 12.91 30.35 -16.83
CA ALA A 149 13.42 30.62 -18.17
C ALA A 149 14.70 29.84 -18.50
N ASN A 150 15.59 29.65 -17.52
CA ASN A 150 16.99 29.30 -17.80
C ASN A 150 17.46 28.00 -17.13
N GLN A 151 16.74 27.45 -16.14
CA GLN A 151 17.20 26.26 -15.42
C GLN A 151 16.57 24.96 -15.95
N THR A 152 17.17 23.82 -15.59
CA THR A 152 16.66 22.47 -15.87
C THR A 152 16.13 21.82 -14.59
N LEU A 153 15.46 20.67 -14.72
CA LEU A 153 14.93 19.91 -13.58
C LEU A 153 16.02 19.40 -12.60
N ASP A 154 17.30 19.56 -12.94
CA ASP A 154 18.42 19.25 -12.05
C ASP A 154 18.65 20.35 -10.99
N SER A 155 18.12 21.58 -11.21
CA SER A 155 18.13 22.62 -10.19
C SER A 155 17.13 22.30 -9.07
N PRO A 156 17.55 22.36 -7.79
CA PRO A 156 16.65 22.24 -6.66
C PRO A 156 15.51 23.26 -6.67
N GLU A 157 15.78 24.51 -7.05
CA GLU A 157 14.82 25.61 -7.09
C GLU A 157 13.73 25.36 -8.13
N LEU A 158 14.12 25.08 -9.39
CA LEU A 158 13.15 24.79 -10.44
C LEU A 158 12.36 23.52 -10.13
N ARG A 159 13.03 22.48 -9.61
CA ARG A 159 12.36 21.23 -9.25
C ARG A 159 11.38 21.42 -8.10
N LEU A 160 11.72 22.20 -7.06
CA LEU A 160 10.81 22.55 -5.96
C LEU A 160 9.55 23.27 -6.50
N LEU A 161 9.72 24.30 -7.33
CA LEU A 161 8.60 25.04 -7.94
C LEU A 161 7.74 24.13 -8.83
N HIS A 162 8.36 23.29 -9.64
CA HIS A 162 7.67 22.34 -10.52
C HIS A 162 6.84 21.33 -9.72
N LEU A 163 7.44 20.69 -8.71
CA LEU A 163 6.75 19.72 -7.87
C LEU A 163 5.60 20.37 -7.09
N THR A 164 5.80 21.59 -6.56
CA THR A 164 4.76 22.34 -5.85
C THR A 164 3.54 22.58 -6.75
N ARG A 165 3.74 22.92 -8.03
CA ARG A 165 2.63 23.08 -9.00
C ARG A 165 1.85 21.78 -9.20
N ILE A 166 2.54 20.64 -9.28
CA ILE A 166 1.89 19.33 -9.40
C ILE A 166 1.12 19.01 -8.12
N CYS A 167 1.75 19.16 -6.95
CA CYS A 167 1.10 18.94 -5.66
C CYS A 167 -0.18 19.76 -5.50
N ASN A 168 -0.17 21.03 -5.89
CA ASN A 168 -1.35 21.90 -5.83
C ASN A 168 -2.46 21.42 -6.77
N HIS A 169 -2.13 20.94 -7.97
CA HIS A 169 -3.14 20.38 -8.87
C HIS A 169 -3.75 19.09 -8.30
N GLU A 170 -2.90 18.16 -7.84
CA GLU A 170 -3.36 16.94 -7.17
C GLU A 170 -4.22 17.25 -5.94
N ALA A 171 -3.84 18.27 -5.15
CA ALA A 171 -4.63 18.80 -4.02
C ALA A 171 -6.08 19.09 -4.40
N THR A 172 -6.28 19.89 -5.46
CA THR A 172 -7.63 20.23 -5.93
C THR A 172 -8.40 19.02 -6.47
N LEU A 173 -7.70 18.01 -7.02
CA LEU A 173 -8.33 16.82 -7.57
C LEU A 173 -8.93 15.96 -6.46
N TRP A 174 -8.12 15.56 -5.47
CA TRP A 174 -8.64 14.70 -4.40
C TRP A 174 -9.58 15.43 -3.46
N GLU A 175 -9.41 16.75 -3.25
CA GLU A 175 -10.35 17.55 -2.46
C GLU A 175 -11.75 17.51 -3.10
N ARG A 176 -11.83 17.73 -4.42
CA ARG A 176 -13.09 17.70 -5.15
C ARG A 176 -13.75 16.32 -5.07
N ASN A 177 -12.99 15.26 -5.31
CA ASN A 177 -13.54 13.91 -5.35
C ASN A 177 -14.05 13.44 -3.97
N LEU A 178 -13.39 13.86 -2.89
CA LEU A 178 -13.80 13.57 -1.50
C LEU A 178 -14.64 14.68 -0.86
N GLY A 179 -15.02 15.71 -1.62
CA GLY A 179 -15.68 16.91 -1.10
C GLY A 179 -17.14 16.69 -0.73
N ALA A 180 -17.79 15.69 -1.32
CA ALA A 180 -19.17 15.31 -1.02
C ALA A 180 -19.43 13.84 -1.38
N VAL A 181 -19.21 12.93 -0.43
CA VAL A 181 -19.48 11.50 -0.61
C VAL A 181 -20.75 11.13 0.16
N SER A 182 -21.79 10.67 -0.53
CA SER A 182 -23.01 10.17 0.11
C SER A 182 -22.77 8.83 0.78
N ILE A 183 -23.25 8.69 2.02
CA ILE A 183 -23.16 7.48 2.84
C ILE A 183 -24.58 7.11 3.30
N PRO A 184 -25.00 5.83 3.27
CA PRO A 184 -26.37 5.41 3.54
C PRO A 184 -26.63 5.25 5.05
N THR A 185 -26.05 6.15 5.84
CA THR A 185 -26.23 6.16 7.28
C THR A 185 -26.15 7.59 7.80
N GLN A 186 -26.68 7.81 9.01
CA GLN A 186 -26.52 9.08 9.69
C GLN A 186 -25.09 9.20 10.23
N ILE A 187 -24.36 10.21 9.77
CA ILE A 187 -23.01 10.51 10.24
C ILE A 187 -23.09 11.54 11.37
N PRO A 188 -22.66 11.21 12.61
CA PRO A 188 -22.69 12.16 13.72
C PRO A 188 -21.73 13.34 13.49
N SER A 189 -20.49 13.05 13.11
CA SER A 189 -19.50 14.01 12.62
C SER A 189 -18.43 13.28 11.79
N TYR A 190 -17.60 14.03 11.07
CA TYR A 190 -16.46 13.45 10.33
C TYR A 190 -15.52 12.72 11.29
N GLU A 191 -15.13 13.40 12.36
CA GLU A 191 -14.16 12.97 13.36
C GLU A 191 -14.61 11.69 14.06
N VAL A 192 -15.89 11.61 14.43
CA VAL A 192 -16.46 10.42 15.08
C VAL A 192 -16.57 9.28 14.07
N PHE A 193 -17.04 9.55 12.85
CA PHE A 193 -17.24 8.48 11.86
C PHE A 193 -15.94 7.82 11.43
N ILE A 194 -14.88 8.59 11.20
CA ILE A 194 -13.57 8.04 10.79
C ILE A 194 -12.65 7.73 11.98
N ALA A 195 -13.06 8.06 13.20
CA ALA A 195 -12.23 8.03 14.40
C ALA A 195 -10.91 8.81 14.23
N ALA A 196 -11.01 10.08 13.82
CA ALA A 196 -9.87 10.92 13.44
C ALA A 196 -8.77 10.98 14.52
N ASP A 197 -9.16 11.02 15.80
CA ASP A 197 -8.21 11.03 16.92
C ASP A 197 -7.41 9.72 17.03
N ASP A 198 -8.05 8.57 16.82
CA ASP A 198 -7.34 7.28 16.82
C ASP A 198 -6.39 7.17 15.63
N ILE A 199 -6.80 7.68 14.46
CA ILE A 199 -5.94 7.71 13.27
C ILE A 199 -4.73 8.61 13.50
N ARG A 200 -4.94 9.83 14.00
CA ARG A 200 -3.85 10.75 14.36
C ARG A 200 -2.92 10.12 15.40
N ARG A 201 -3.48 9.47 16.42
CA ARG A 201 -2.71 8.72 17.42
C ARG A 201 -1.88 7.63 16.75
N ALA A 202 -2.44 6.80 15.88
CA ALA A 202 -1.69 5.75 15.17
C ALA A 202 -0.52 6.30 14.33
N VAL A 203 -0.72 7.43 13.64
CA VAL A 203 0.34 8.07 12.84
C VAL A 203 1.48 8.57 13.73
N TYR A 204 1.17 9.24 14.84
CA TYR A 204 2.18 9.89 15.70
C TYR A 204 2.56 9.13 16.98
N ASP A 205 2.06 7.92 17.18
CA ASP A 205 2.36 7.06 18.34
C ASP A 205 3.86 6.79 18.49
N ILE A 206 4.55 6.60 17.35
CA ILE A 206 5.99 6.42 17.30
C ILE A 206 6.59 7.40 16.29
N VAL A 207 7.34 8.37 16.80
CA VAL A 207 8.09 9.36 16.02
C VAL A 207 9.56 9.32 16.43
N LEU A 208 10.45 9.26 15.44
CA LEU A 208 11.89 9.32 15.69
C LEU A 208 12.36 10.77 15.76
N LYS A 209 13.41 11.01 16.54
CA LYS A 209 14.13 12.29 16.59
C LYS A 209 14.86 12.52 15.27
N GLY A 210 15.05 13.80 14.93
CA GLY A 210 15.78 14.22 13.74
C GLY A 210 14.91 14.26 12.47
N ASP A 211 15.53 14.67 11.37
CA ASP A 211 14.88 14.88 10.08
C ASP A 211 14.83 13.56 9.27
N THR A 212 14.07 12.57 9.75
CA THR A 212 13.93 11.25 9.11
C THR A 212 12.61 11.10 8.35
N PHE A 213 12.48 10.08 7.50
CA PHE A 213 11.22 9.73 6.82
C PHE A 213 10.49 8.56 7.48
N PHE A 214 10.70 8.34 8.79
CA PHE A 214 10.09 7.23 9.53
C PHE A 214 8.56 7.32 9.57
N THR A 215 8.01 8.50 9.82
CA THR A 215 6.55 8.72 9.85
C THR A 215 5.93 8.41 8.48
N GLN A 216 6.58 8.84 7.39
CA GLN A 216 6.14 8.56 6.03
C GLN A 216 6.24 7.07 5.67
N PHE A 217 7.34 6.42 6.05
CA PHE A 217 7.49 4.98 5.92
C PHE A 217 6.34 4.24 6.62
N ARG A 218 5.99 4.63 7.85
CA ARG A 218 4.87 4.05 8.59
C ARG A 218 3.53 4.35 7.93
N GLY A 219 3.26 5.59 7.54
CA GLY A 219 2.02 5.98 6.86
C GLY A 219 1.74 5.16 5.61
N LEU A 220 2.78 4.88 4.81
CA LEU A 220 2.69 4.06 3.59
C LEU A 220 2.54 2.56 3.85
N HIS A 221 2.70 2.10 5.10
CA HIS A 221 2.32 0.75 5.53
C HIS A 221 0.93 0.74 6.20
N GLN A 222 0.59 1.77 6.97
CA GLN A 222 -0.70 1.88 7.64
C GLN A 222 -1.86 1.97 6.66
N VAL A 223 -1.71 2.69 5.55
CA VAL A 223 -2.73 2.75 4.48
C VAL A 223 -3.04 1.34 3.93
N PRO A 224 -2.04 0.54 3.48
CA PRO A 224 -2.25 -0.86 3.15
C PRO A 224 -2.90 -1.71 4.25
N GLU A 225 -2.55 -1.53 5.52
CA GLU A 225 -3.17 -2.30 6.62
C GLU A 225 -4.67 -2.02 6.75
N ILE A 226 -5.09 -0.75 6.65
CA ILE A 226 -6.51 -0.37 6.69
C ILE A 226 -7.26 -0.94 5.48
N LEU A 227 -6.73 -0.71 4.28
CA LEU A 227 -7.39 -1.12 3.05
C LEU A 227 -7.43 -2.65 2.91
N SER A 228 -6.38 -3.36 3.33
CA SER A 228 -6.32 -4.82 3.23
C SER A 228 -7.28 -5.52 4.20
N GLU A 229 -7.50 -4.98 5.40
CA GLU A 229 -8.56 -5.50 6.28
C GLU A 229 -9.95 -5.34 5.66
N GLU A 230 -10.22 -4.23 4.99
CA GLU A 230 -11.50 -4.05 4.28
C GLU A 230 -11.63 -4.95 3.05
N VAL A 231 -10.54 -5.11 2.26
CA VAL A 231 -10.47 -6.08 1.16
C VAL A 231 -10.75 -7.50 1.65
N ASN A 232 -10.16 -7.88 2.79
CA ASN A 232 -10.38 -9.19 3.39
C ASN A 232 -11.86 -9.40 3.69
N ASP A 233 -12.51 -8.44 4.36
CA ASP A 233 -13.93 -8.53 4.69
C ASP A 233 -14.81 -8.66 3.43
N HIS A 234 -14.49 -7.94 2.34
CA HIS A 234 -15.19 -8.09 1.05
C HIS A 234 -14.98 -9.45 0.40
N ILE A 235 -13.75 -10.00 0.42
CA ILE A 235 -13.48 -11.34 -0.12
C ILE A 235 -14.22 -12.41 0.70
N GLU A 236 -14.29 -12.27 2.03
CA GLU A 236 -15.06 -13.17 2.89
C GLU A 236 -16.56 -13.15 2.55
N ALA A 237 -17.13 -11.96 2.40
CA ALA A 237 -18.52 -11.79 2.00
C ALA A 237 -18.77 -12.37 0.59
N ALA A 238 -17.83 -12.20 -0.34
CA ALA A 238 -17.92 -12.78 -1.68
C ALA A 238 -17.88 -14.31 -1.65
N ILE A 239 -17.01 -14.92 -0.84
CA ILE A 239 -16.95 -16.37 -0.63
C ILE A 239 -18.30 -16.91 -0.14
N ARG A 240 -18.92 -16.25 0.85
CA ARG A 240 -20.24 -16.62 1.37
C ARG A 240 -21.33 -16.47 0.31
N SER A 241 -21.27 -15.40 -0.49
CA SER A 241 -22.19 -15.14 -1.60
C SER A 241 -22.08 -16.20 -2.70
N ILE A 242 -20.86 -16.63 -3.05
CA ILE A 242 -20.62 -17.74 -4.00
C ILE A 242 -21.24 -19.04 -3.47
N ARG A 243 -20.98 -19.39 -2.21
CA ARG A 243 -21.50 -20.62 -1.58
C ARG A 243 -23.01 -20.66 -1.45
N SER A 244 -23.65 -19.50 -1.27
CA SER A 244 -25.11 -19.36 -1.23
C SER A 244 -25.73 -19.13 -2.61
N ASN A 245 -24.94 -19.22 -3.68
CA ASN A 245 -25.36 -19.00 -5.07
C ASN A 245 -25.88 -17.57 -5.37
N SER A 246 -25.54 -16.58 -4.53
CA SER A 246 -25.74 -15.14 -4.77
C SER A 246 -24.60 -14.57 -5.62
N LEU A 247 -24.49 -15.04 -6.86
CA LEU A 247 -23.35 -14.75 -7.74
C LEU A 247 -23.21 -13.27 -8.12
N PRO A 248 -24.29 -12.51 -8.43
CA PRO A 248 -24.17 -11.08 -8.75
C PRO A 248 -23.57 -10.28 -7.59
N GLN A 249 -24.02 -10.54 -6.37
CA GLN A 249 -23.49 -9.91 -5.16
C GLN A 249 -22.00 -10.24 -4.96
N ALA A 250 -21.59 -11.48 -5.23
CA ALA A 250 -20.18 -11.86 -5.18
C ALA A 250 -19.32 -11.07 -6.18
N VAL A 251 -19.84 -10.75 -7.38
CA VAL A 251 -19.13 -9.92 -8.36
C VAL A 251 -18.92 -8.52 -7.83
N GLU A 252 -19.96 -7.90 -7.27
CA GLU A 252 -19.89 -6.55 -6.70
C GLU A 252 -18.86 -6.48 -5.58
N LEU A 253 -18.91 -7.43 -4.63
CA LEU A 253 -17.96 -7.52 -3.52
C LEU A 253 -16.51 -7.72 -3.98
N LEU A 254 -16.27 -8.59 -4.97
CA LEU A 254 -14.91 -8.76 -5.51
C LEU A 254 -14.44 -7.56 -6.33
N SER A 255 -15.34 -6.91 -7.06
CA SER A 255 -15.01 -5.68 -7.79
C SER A 255 -14.59 -4.57 -6.83
N LEU A 256 -15.28 -4.44 -5.70
CA LEU A 256 -14.92 -3.52 -4.62
C LEU A 256 -13.58 -3.90 -3.98
N ALA A 257 -13.36 -5.17 -3.67
CA ALA A 257 -12.08 -5.65 -3.17
C ALA A 257 -10.92 -5.30 -4.13
N ASN A 258 -11.08 -5.56 -5.42
CA ASN A 258 -10.08 -5.24 -6.45
C ASN A 258 -9.83 -3.74 -6.59
N LEU A 259 -10.87 -2.91 -6.46
CA LEU A 259 -10.72 -1.46 -6.46
C LEU A 259 -9.85 -0.99 -5.28
N LEU A 260 -10.10 -1.49 -4.07
CA LEU A 260 -9.31 -1.13 -2.89
C LEU A 260 -7.85 -1.63 -2.98
N CYS A 261 -7.61 -2.76 -3.67
CA CYS A 261 -6.26 -3.22 -3.99
C CYS A 261 -5.45 -2.20 -4.81
N GLU A 262 -6.09 -1.38 -5.65
CA GLU A 262 -5.40 -0.30 -6.37
C GLU A 262 -4.73 0.69 -5.38
N GLY A 263 -5.40 0.99 -4.27
CA GLY A 263 -4.89 1.89 -3.23
C GLY A 263 -3.71 1.28 -2.46
N ILE A 264 -3.79 -0.02 -2.17
CA ILE A 264 -2.68 -0.79 -1.57
C ILE A 264 -1.45 -0.74 -2.48
N PHE A 265 -1.63 -0.93 -3.80
CA PHE A 265 -0.54 -0.85 -4.76
C PHE A 265 0.02 0.58 -4.87
N ALA A 266 -0.86 1.59 -4.93
CA ALA A 266 -0.46 2.99 -5.03
C ALA A 266 0.39 3.44 -3.83
N ALA A 267 0.17 2.89 -2.63
CA ALA A 267 0.95 3.21 -1.44
C ALA A 267 2.41 2.70 -1.49
N LEU A 268 2.71 1.73 -2.36
CA LEU A 268 4.07 1.22 -2.53
C LEU A 268 4.95 2.18 -3.34
N LEU A 269 4.37 2.86 -4.34
CA LEU A 269 5.13 3.67 -5.31
C LEU A 269 5.92 4.82 -4.66
N PRO A 270 5.37 5.59 -3.70
CA PRO A 270 6.14 6.65 -3.04
C PRO A 270 7.40 6.13 -2.34
N MET A 271 7.37 4.93 -1.76
CA MET A 271 8.56 4.31 -1.17
C MET A 271 9.56 3.91 -2.25
N VAL A 272 9.10 3.27 -3.33
CA VAL A 272 9.96 2.87 -4.45
C VAL A 272 10.68 4.07 -5.08
N ASP A 273 9.96 5.19 -5.23
CA ASP A 273 10.45 6.38 -5.90
C ASP A 273 11.34 7.28 -5.01
N ASN A 274 11.06 7.35 -3.70
CA ASN A 274 11.68 8.35 -2.83
C ASN A 274 12.50 7.79 -1.67
N LEU A 275 12.33 6.51 -1.29
CA LEU A 275 13.08 5.92 -0.17
C LEU A 275 14.45 5.46 -0.62
N VAL A 276 15.39 6.40 -0.67
CA VAL A 276 16.78 6.12 -1.02
C VAL A 276 17.50 5.36 0.09
N THR A 277 18.59 4.68 -0.27
CA THR A 277 19.41 3.87 0.65
C THR A 277 19.79 4.63 1.93
N SER A 278 20.24 5.88 1.80
CA SER A 278 20.68 6.68 2.95
C SER A 278 19.57 6.95 3.96
N ASP A 279 18.35 7.21 3.47
CA ASP A 279 17.20 7.57 4.28
C ASP A 279 16.64 6.33 4.99
N TYR A 280 16.55 5.22 4.26
CA TYR A 280 16.22 3.94 4.88
C TYR A 280 17.23 3.56 5.96
N HIS A 281 18.52 3.74 5.69
CA HIS A 281 19.57 3.43 6.67
C HIS A 281 19.48 4.28 7.95
N GLN A 282 18.92 5.49 7.90
CA GLN A 282 18.71 6.29 9.11
C GLN A 282 17.66 5.64 10.04
N ILE A 283 16.66 4.98 9.48
CA ILE A 283 15.53 4.43 10.27
C ILE A 283 15.63 2.92 10.50
N ARG A 284 16.52 2.23 9.78
CA ARG A 284 16.56 0.76 9.70
C ARG A 284 16.69 0.05 11.03
N GLU A 285 17.49 0.59 11.96
CA GLU A 285 17.65 -0.03 13.29
C GLU A 285 16.37 0.06 14.11
N ASN A 286 15.66 1.18 14.02
CA ASN A 286 14.39 1.42 14.72
C ASN A 286 13.25 0.51 14.23
N LEU A 287 13.39 -0.13 13.07
CA LEU A 287 12.45 -1.14 12.59
C LEU A 287 12.51 -2.43 13.41
N GLY A 288 13.62 -2.70 14.12
CA GLY A 288 13.81 -3.89 14.95
C GLY A 288 13.68 -5.22 14.18
N LEU A 289 13.27 -6.29 14.86
CA LEU A 289 13.12 -7.64 14.27
C LEU A 289 11.80 -7.78 13.46
N THR A 290 11.50 -6.80 12.62
CA THR A 290 10.26 -6.76 11.84
C THR A 290 10.49 -6.95 10.34
N SER A 291 9.41 -7.27 9.63
CA SER A 291 9.37 -7.44 8.19
C SER A 291 7.95 -7.15 7.72
N GLY A 292 7.79 -6.56 6.52
CA GLY A 292 6.48 -6.46 5.88
C GLY A 292 5.80 -7.83 5.67
N SER A 293 6.59 -8.91 5.65
CA SER A 293 6.05 -10.28 5.66
C SER A 293 5.32 -10.64 6.96
N HIS A 294 5.38 -9.82 8.02
CA HIS A 294 4.63 -10.03 9.25
C HIS A 294 3.22 -9.41 9.21
N SER A 295 2.86 -8.71 8.13
CA SER A 295 1.49 -8.22 7.93
C SER A 295 0.49 -9.38 7.90
N VAL A 296 -0.39 -9.42 8.90
CA VAL A 296 -1.42 -10.46 9.06
C VAL A 296 -2.51 -10.29 8.00
N SER A 297 -3.00 -9.07 7.87
CA SER A 297 -4.04 -8.65 6.92
C SER A 297 -3.66 -8.95 5.46
N LEU A 298 -2.47 -8.54 5.04
CA LEU A 298 -2.04 -8.62 3.66
C LEU A 298 -1.51 -10.02 3.31
N ARG A 299 -0.50 -10.51 4.05
CA ARG A 299 0.20 -11.74 3.67
C ARG A 299 -0.60 -12.99 4.03
N TYR A 300 -1.14 -13.06 5.24
CA TYR A 300 -1.74 -14.29 5.77
C TYR A 300 -3.20 -14.40 5.35
N HIS A 301 -3.99 -13.37 5.61
CA HIS A 301 -5.40 -13.36 5.25
C HIS A 301 -5.58 -13.22 3.73
N MET A 302 -5.18 -12.10 3.12
CA MET A 302 -5.48 -11.85 1.70
C MET A 302 -4.72 -12.79 0.76
N PHE A 303 -3.38 -12.76 0.79
CA PHE A 303 -2.55 -13.41 -0.24
C PHE A 303 -2.48 -14.93 -0.15
N LYS A 304 -2.93 -15.51 0.96
CA LYS A 304 -2.83 -16.95 1.21
C LYS A 304 -4.21 -17.55 1.46
N GLU A 305 -4.82 -17.22 2.59
CA GLU A 305 -5.99 -17.96 3.09
C GLU A 305 -7.26 -17.62 2.31
N LEU A 306 -7.57 -16.34 2.16
CA LEU A 306 -8.77 -15.91 1.44
C LEU A 306 -8.64 -16.11 -0.06
N TYR A 307 -7.45 -15.90 -0.63
CA TYR A 307 -7.17 -16.20 -2.04
C TYR A 307 -7.42 -17.67 -2.39
N GLU A 308 -6.94 -18.61 -1.56
CA GLU A 308 -7.19 -20.04 -1.73
C GLU A 308 -8.66 -20.41 -1.51
N GLN A 309 -9.29 -19.89 -0.45
CA GLN A 309 -10.69 -20.18 -0.12
C GLN A 309 -11.66 -19.65 -1.20
N LEU A 310 -11.38 -18.48 -1.78
CA LEU A 310 -12.13 -17.90 -2.88
C LEU A 310 -12.09 -18.81 -4.10
N TRP A 311 -10.90 -19.26 -4.50
CA TRP A 311 -10.77 -20.17 -5.63
C TRP A 311 -11.46 -21.52 -5.37
N LYS A 312 -11.35 -22.05 -4.15
CA LYS A 312 -12.03 -23.28 -3.77
C LYS A 312 -13.55 -23.15 -3.89
N ALA A 313 -14.13 -22.07 -3.38
CA ALA A 313 -15.57 -21.83 -3.48
C ALA A 313 -16.03 -21.72 -4.95
N LEU A 314 -15.31 -20.93 -5.76
CA LEU A 314 -15.67 -20.73 -7.17
C LEU A 314 -15.47 -21.99 -8.03
N SER A 315 -14.39 -22.75 -7.81
CA SER A 315 -14.16 -23.98 -8.56
C SER A 315 -15.24 -25.02 -8.31
N ILE A 316 -15.71 -25.18 -7.07
CA ILE A 316 -16.85 -26.06 -6.74
C ILE A 316 -18.09 -25.62 -7.52
N GLN A 317 -18.37 -24.32 -7.52
CA GLN A 317 -19.53 -23.73 -8.20
C GLN A 317 -19.50 -23.92 -9.74
N ILE A 318 -18.32 -24.08 -10.32
CA ILE A 318 -18.14 -24.26 -11.77
C ILE A 318 -18.26 -25.72 -12.18
N THR A 319 -17.76 -26.65 -11.36
CA THR A 319 -17.58 -28.05 -11.80
C THR A 319 -18.61 -29.02 -11.26
N ASP A 320 -19.34 -28.72 -10.18
CA ASP A 320 -20.33 -29.63 -9.54
C ASP A 320 -19.82 -31.06 -9.18
N PHE A 321 -18.50 -31.35 -9.25
CA PHE A 321 -17.96 -32.71 -9.08
C PHE A 321 -17.41 -33.04 -7.67
N PRO A 322 -17.62 -34.27 -7.16
CA PRO A 322 -17.11 -34.73 -5.86
C PRO A 322 -15.76 -35.51 -5.87
N SER A 323 -15.17 -35.92 -7.01
CA SER A 323 -13.93 -36.72 -7.03
C SER A 323 -12.65 -35.92 -7.38
N GLN A 324 -11.50 -36.34 -6.83
CA GLN A 324 -10.22 -35.61 -6.92
C GLN A 324 -9.39 -35.90 -8.19
N GLU A 325 -9.44 -37.10 -8.75
CA GLU A 325 -8.46 -37.56 -9.77
C GLU A 325 -8.58 -36.86 -11.14
N ASP A 326 -9.76 -36.34 -11.51
CA ASP A 326 -9.98 -35.63 -12.80
C ASP A 326 -10.25 -34.12 -12.64
N ARG A 327 -10.05 -33.57 -11.43
CA ARG A 327 -10.55 -32.22 -11.09
C ARG A 327 -9.95 -31.11 -11.95
N GLU A 328 -8.66 -31.18 -12.30
CA GLU A 328 -8.02 -30.13 -13.08
C GLU A 328 -8.49 -30.12 -14.54
N SER A 329 -8.56 -31.29 -15.19
CA SER A 329 -9.01 -31.42 -16.57
C SER A 329 -10.49 -30.99 -16.70
N ALA A 330 -11.34 -31.48 -15.79
CA ALA A 330 -12.75 -31.10 -15.73
C ALA A 330 -12.93 -29.58 -15.52
N LEU A 331 -12.12 -28.96 -14.66
CA LEU A 331 -12.16 -27.53 -14.43
C LEU A 331 -11.72 -26.73 -15.65
N LYS A 332 -10.67 -27.18 -16.38
CA LYS A 332 -10.26 -26.54 -17.64
C LYS A 332 -11.40 -26.57 -18.66
N GLU A 333 -12.02 -27.73 -18.86
CA GLU A 333 -13.14 -27.86 -19.80
C GLU A 333 -14.35 -27.02 -19.38
N ALA A 334 -14.71 -27.02 -18.09
CA ALA A 334 -15.82 -26.21 -17.59
C ALA A 334 -15.58 -24.70 -17.82
N ILE A 335 -14.35 -24.21 -17.61
CA ILE A 335 -14.01 -22.80 -17.91
C ILE A 335 -14.05 -22.53 -19.43
N HIS A 336 -13.59 -23.46 -20.28
CA HIS A 336 -13.70 -23.34 -21.73
C HIS A 336 -15.16 -23.30 -22.20
N GLN A 337 -16.01 -24.16 -21.63
CA GLN A 337 -17.45 -24.17 -21.89
C GLN A 337 -18.09 -22.85 -21.48
N LEU A 338 -17.85 -22.39 -20.24
CA LEU A 338 -18.32 -21.08 -19.76
C LEU A 338 -17.91 -19.95 -20.70
N ASN A 339 -16.69 -19.98 -21.22
CA ASN A 339 -16.24 -18.99 -22.20
C ASN A 339 -17.03 -19.03 -23.50
N ARG A 340 -17.41 -20.21 -24.00
CA ARG A 340 -18.23 -20.36 -25.21
C ARG A 340 -19.69 -19.95 -24.97
N THR A 341 -20.22 -20.22 -23.79
CA THR A 341 -21.63 -20.03 -23.45
C THR A 341 -21.94 -18.74 -22.68
N ARG A 342 -20.94 -17.90 -22.36
CA ARG A 342 -21.10 -16.70 -21.52
C ARG A 342 -22.17 -15.69 -21.96
N PHE A 343 -22.58 -15.72 -23.22
CA PHE A 343 -23.62 -14.83 -23.77
C PHE A 343 -24.97 -15.54 -23.99
N GLN A 344 -25.06 -16.83 -23.66
CA GLN A 344 -26.25 -17.65 -23.86
C GLN A 344 -27.20 -17.57 -22.67
N ASP A 345 -26.69 -17.40 -21.46
CA ASP A 345 -27.50 -17.25 -20.24
C ASP A 345 -26.84 -16.33 -19.20
N SER A 346 -27.67 -15.75 -18.33
CA SER A 346 -27.25 -14.77 -17.32
C SER A 346 -26.33 -15.36 -16.25
N ARG A 347 -26.51 -16.64 -15.87
CA ARG A 347 -25.65 -17.28 -14.87
C ARG A 347 -24.24 -17.47 -15.42
N SER A 348 -24.09 -18.00 -16.64
CA SER A 348 -22.80 -18.14 -17.31
C SER A 348 -22.08 -16.80 -17.44
N TRP A 349 -22.81 -15.72 -17.75
CA TRP A 349 -22.25 -14.37 -17.77
C TRP A 349 -21.70 -13.93 -16.42
N VAL A 350 -22.47 -14.09 -15.34
CA VAL A 350 -22.05 -13.68 -13.99
C VAL A 350 -20.87 -14.52 -13.49
N VAL A 351 -20.85 -15.83 -13.74
CA VAL A 351 -19.70 -16.68 -13.41
C VAL A 351 -18.46 -16.24 -14.21
N TYR A 352 -18.63 -15.89 -15.48
CA TYR A 352 -17.55 -15.34 -16.29
C TYR A 352 -17.00 -14.02 -15.71
N LEU A 353 -17.85 -13.14 -15.19
CA LEU A 353 -17.42 -11.92 -14.49
C LEU A 353 -16.66 -12.25 -13.20
N LEU A 354 -17.12 -13.20 -12.38
CA LEU A 354 -16.40 -13.66 -11.19
C LEU A 354 -14.99 -14.17 -11.52
N LEU A 355 -14.85 -14.94 -12.60
CA LEU A 355 -13.56 -15.41 -13.07
C LEU A 355 -12.63 -14.24 -13.45
N ASN A 356 -13.16 -13.16 -14.03
CA ASN A 356 -12.38 -11.97 -14.35
C ASN A 356 -11.95 -11.21 -13.09
N GLU A 357 -12.84 -11.06 -12.09
CA GLU A 357 -12.48 -10.43 -10.82
C GLU A 357 -11.43 -11.24 -10.05
N CYS A 358 -11.51 -12.57 -10.07
CA CYS A 358 -10.46 -13.45 -9.55
C CYS A 358 -9.11 -13.24 -10.24
N LEU A 359 -9.09 -13.06 -11.56
CA LEU A 359 -7.86 -12.78 -12.32
C LEU A 359 -7.28 -11.39 -12.03
N LYS A 360 -8.11 -10.39 -11.75
CA LYS A 360 -7.65 -9.07 -11.30
C LYS A 360 -6.98 -9.17 -9.94
N LEU A 361 -7.60 -9.86 -8.98
CA LEU A 361 -7.02 -10.09 -7.65
C LEU A 361 -5.69 -10.84 -7.77
N ARG A 362 -5.66 -11.91 -8.56
CA ARG A 362 -4.43 -12.64 -8.89
C ARG A 362 -3.35 -11.71 -9.44
N THR A 363 -3.68 -10.92 -10.46
CA THR A 363 -2.75 -9.97 -11.08
C THR A 363 -2.19 -9.00 -10.06
N PHE A 364 -3.04 -8.42 -9.21
CA PHE A 364 -2.63 -7.55 -8.12
C PHE A 364 -1.65 -8.24 -7.16
N ILE A 365 -1.94 -9.45 -6.68
CA ILE A 365 -1.08 -10.18 -5.73
C ILE A 365 0.33 -10.37 -6.31
N PHE A 366 0.41 -10.78 -7.58
CA PHE A 366 1.70 -11.03 -8.22
C PHE A 366 2.44 -9.74 -8.56
N GLN A 367 1.74 -8.74 -9.10
CA GLN A 367 2.31 -7.43 -9.40
C GLN A 367 2.81 -6.73 -8.14
N TRP A 368 2.06 -6.79 -7.03
CA TRP A 368 2.50 -6.24 -5.74
C TRP A 368 3.80 -6.89 -5.28
N ARG A 369 3.93 -8.23 -5.39
CA ARG A 369 5.16 -8.95 -5.02
C ARG A 369 6.34 -8.58 -5.92
N ASP A 370 6.10 -8.43 -7.22
CA ASP A 370 7.12 -8.00 -8.17
C ASP A 370 7.61 -6.58 -7.86
N THR A 371 6.69 -5.63 -7.65
CA THR A 371 7.05 -4.24 -7.33
C THR A 371 7.67 -4.14 -5.93
N HIS A 372 7.21 -4.91 -4.94
CA HIS A 372 7.73 -4.85 -3.58
C HIS A 372 9.21 -5.30 -3.50
N ILE A 373 9.71 -6.07 -4.47
CA ILE A 373 11.12 -6.42 -4.55
C ILE A 373 12.03 -5.18 -4.75
N HIS A 374 11.50 -4.06 -5.27
CA HIS A 374 12.27 -2.82 -5.36
C HIS A 374 12.77 -2.33 -4.00
N LEU A 375 12.01 -2.50 -2.91
CA LEU A 375 12.41 -2.01 -1.58
C LEU A 375 13.72 -2.66 -1.10
N PRO A 376 13.82 -3.99 -0.89
CA PRO A 376 15.09 -4.59 -0.48
C PRO A 376 16.19 -4.42 -1.53
N ARG A 377 15.86 -4.29 -2.83
CA ARG A 377 16.87 -4.02 -3.88
C ARG A 377 17.50 -2.64 -3.72
N ASN A 378 16.68 -1.60 -3.62
CA ASN A 378 17.12 -0.20 -3.57
C ASN A 378 17.75 0.14 -2.20
N GLU A 379 17.23 -0.43 -1.12
CA GLU A 379 17.59 -0.05 0.25
C GLU A 379 18.72 -0.88 0.85
N LEU A 380 18.81 -2.16 0.48
CA LEU A 380 19.78 -3.10 1.07
C LEU A 380 20.91 -3.44 0.10
N GLY A 381 20.59 -3.63 -1.18
CA GLY A 381 21.51 -4.16 -2.16
C GLY A 381 21.72 -5.68 -2.08
N GLY A 382 22.53 -6.20 -3.00
CA GLY A 382 22.84 -7.64 -3.12
C GLY A 382 24.05 -8.07 -2.29
N ASN A 383 24.68 -9.19 -2.64
CA ASN A 383 25.89 -9.70 -1.98
C ASN A 383 25.67 -10.21 -0.53
N SER A 384 24.62 -11.00 -0.29
CA SER A 384 24.36 -11.66 1.01
C SER A 384 24.13 -10.70 2.17
N VAL A 385 23.43 -9.58 1.93
CA VAL A 385 22.98 -8.70 3.02
C VAL A 385 21.90 -9.40 3.81
N ARG A 386 22.16 -9.64 5.11
CA ARG A 386 21.19 -10.23 6.01
C ARG A 386 20.02 -9.29 6.27
N SER A 387 18.82 -9.86 6.26
CA SER A 387 17.60 -9.16 6.70
C SER A 387 17.60 -8.97 8.22
N LEU A 388 16.80 -8.01 8.70
CA LEU A 388 16.59 -7.79 10.14
C LEU A 388 16.03 -9.04 10.83
N THR A 389 15.18 -9.82 10.15
CA THR A 389 14.59 -11.06 10.67
C THR A 389 15.49 -12.30 10.57
N GLY A 390 16.72 -12.16 10.07
CA GLY A 390 17.72 -13.23 10.07
C GLY A 390 17.83 -14.07 8.80
N SER A 391 17.09 -13.75 7.74
CA SER A 391 17.35 -14.37 6.42
C SER A 391 18.77 -14.03 5.94
N PRO A 392 19.53 -15.01 5.40
CA PRO A 392 20.95 -14.84 5.04
C PRO A 392 21.17 -13.86 3.88
N ASP A 393 20.19 -13.73 2.99
CA ASP A 393 20.15 -12.73 1.92
C ASP A 393 18.71 -12.23 1.77
N ALA A 394 18.50 -10.94 1.99
CA ALA A 394 17.18 -10.32 1.98
C ALA A 394 16.53 -10.31 0.58
N ILE A 395 17.31 -10.04 -0.47
CA ILE A 395 16.80 -9.99 -1.85
C ILE A 395 16.45 -11.40 -2.32
N VAL A 396 17.34 -12.37 -2.10
CA VAL A 396 17.07 -13.77 -2.44
C VAL A 396 15.85 -14.27 -1.70
N LYS A 397 15.67 -13.90 -0.42
CA LYS A 397 14.48 -14.28 0.33
C LYS A 397 13.20 -13.69 -0.27
N ALA A 398 13.21 -12.41 -0.64
CA ALA A 398 12.06 -11.75 -1.26
C ALA A 398 11.72 -12.41 -2.61
N GLN A 399 12.73 -12.72 -3.42
CA GLN A 399 12.58 -13.43 -4.69
C GLN A 399 12.00 -14.84 -4.48
N GLN A 400 12.52 -15.61 -3.53
CA GLN A 400 11.97 -16.93 -3.17
C GLN A 400 10.51 -16.86 -2.70
N MET A 401 10.13 -15.82 -1.95
CA MET A 401 8.75 -15.61 -1.54
C MET A 401 7.83 -15.36 -2.74
N LYS A 402 8.30 -14.60 -3.73
CA LYS A 402 7.59 -14.38 -4.99
C LYS A 402 7.47 -15.69 -5.78
N ASP A 403 8.57 -16.39 -6.01
CA ASP A 403 8.58 -17.61 -6.80
C ASP A 403 7.74 -18.70 -6.13
N SER A 404 7.80 -18.82 -4.80
CA SER A 404 6.93 -19.73 -4.05
C SER A 404 5.44 -19.38 -4.19
N ALA A 405 5.07 -18.10 -4.38
CA ALA A 405 3.68 -17.72 -4.61
C ALA A 405 3.21 -18.16 -5.99
N TRP A 406 4.06 -18.05 -7.02
CA TRP A 406 3.76 -18.53 -8.37
C TRP A 406 3.59 -20.05 -8.43
N HIS A 407 4.47 -20.78 -7.74
CA HIS A 407 4.41 -22.25 -7.67
C HIS A 407 3.16 -22.76 -6.93
N LYS A 408 2.66 -21.98 -5.95
CA LYS A 408 1.52 -22.34 -5.11
C LYS A 408 0.26 -21.57 -5.49
N ASP A 409 0.19 -21.05 -6.71
CA ASP A 409 -0.93 -20.25 -7.16
C ASP A 409 -2.22 -21.11 -7.28
N PRO A 410 -3.22 -20.96 -6.40
CA PRO A 410 -4.47 -21.71 -6.51
C PRO A 410 -5.16 -21.46 -7.86
N MET A 411 -5.07 -20.27 -8.44
CA MET A 411 -5.77 -19.90 -9.67
C MET A 411 -4.94 -20.15 -10.94
N LYS A 412 -3.86 -20.95 -10.86
CA LYS A 412 -3.00 -21.28 -12.01
C LYS A 412 -3.80 -21.82 -13.19
N THR A 413 -4.71 -22.76 -12.93
CA THR A 413 -5.57 -23.37 -13.97
C THR A 413 -6.39 -22.31 -14.72
N LEU A 414 -6.97 -21.34 -13.99
CA LEU A 414 -7.73 -20.25 -14.59
C LEU A 414 -6.84 -19.37 -15.48
N ALA A 415 -5.66 -19.00 -14.99
CA ALA A 415 -4.70 -18.20 -15.77
C ALA A 415 -4.24 -18.92 -17.04
N GLU A 416 -3.98 -20.24 -16.97
CA GLU A 416 -3.62 -21.06 -18.13
C GLU A 416 -4.70 -21.08 -19.20
N VAL A 417 -5.96 -21.36 -18.82
CA VAL A 417 -7.11 -21.38 -19.73
C VAL A 417 -7.32 -20.01 -20.42
N ARG A 418 -6.94 -18.94 -19.73
CA ARG A 418 -7.02 -17.55 -20.23
C ARG A 418 -5.81 -17.11 -21.05
N GLY A 419 -4.82 -17.98 -21.24
CA GLY A 419 -3.60 -17.66 -21.98
C GLY A 419 -2.66 -16.70 -21.25
N ILE A 420 -2.80 -16.55 -19.93
CA ILE A 420 -1.98 -15.66 -19.10
C ILE A 420 -0.71 -16.38 -18.60
N SER A 421 -0.51 -17.65 -18.98
CA SER A 421 0.57 -18.48 -18.44
C SER A 421 1.75 -18.64 -19.39
N LYS A 422 2.84 -17.94 -19.05
CA LYS A 422 4.18 -18.53 -18.88
C LYS A 422 5.08 -17.54 -18.16
N GLN A 423 5.50 -17.88 -16.95
CA GLN A 423 6.69 -17.27 -16.36
C GLN A 423 7.86 -17.74 -17.23
N LEU A 424 8.40 -16.83 -18.04
CA LEU A 424 9.60 -17.12 -18.81
C LEU A 424 10.78 -17.06 -17.83
N GLU A 425 11.26 -18.22 -17.41
CA GLU A 425 12.54 -18.32 -16.72
C GLU A 425 13.64 -17.83 -17.66
N ASP A 426 14.53 -17.02 -17.12
CA ASP A 426 15.75 -16.55 -17.80
C ASP A 426 15.52 -15.92 -19.19
N THR A 427 14.63 -14.94 -19.25
CA THR A 427 14.54 -14.04 -20.41
C THR A 427 15.87 -13.32 -20.66
N PRO A 428 16.20 -12.93 -21.91
CA PRO A 428 17.47 -12.26 -22.23
C PRO A 428 17.78 -11.04 -21.33
N LEU A 429 16.77 -10.23 -21.00
CA LEU A 429 16.92 -9.09 -20.09
C LEU A 429 17.25 -9.54 -18.66
N SER A 430 16.57 -10.58 -18.15
CA SER A 430 16.85 -11.08 -16.80
C SER A 430 18.25 -11.69 -16.69
N ILE A 431 18.73 -12.37 -17.74
CA ILE A 431 20.11 -12.88 -17.82
C ILE A 431 21.09 -11.71 -17.81
N TYR A 432 20.86 -10.70 -18.65
CA TYR A 432 21.72 -9.52 -18.72
C TYR A 432 21.77 -8.78 -17.37
N PHE A 433 20.63 -8.50 -16.73
CA PHE A 433 20.62 -7.77 -15.46
C PHE A 433 21.28 -8.54 -14.31
N LYS A 434 21.24 -9.89 -14.33
CA LYS A 434 21.97 -10.75 -13.38
C LYS A 434 23.48 -10.83 -13.68
N SER A 435 23.92 -10.44 -14.87
CA SER A 435 25.33 -10.55 -15.27
C SER A 435 26.22 -9.54 -14.55
N ALA A 436 27.50 -9.86 -14.42
CA ALA A 436 28.49 -8.96 -13.79
C ALA A 436 28.75 -7.68 -14.59
N SER A 437 28.41 -7.64 -15.89
CA SER A 437 28.57 -6.47 -16.75
C SER A 437 27.39 -5.49 -16.67
N SER A 438 26.28 -5.87 -16.03
CA SER A 438 25.13 -4.98 -15.84
C SER A 438 25.42 -3.90 -14.80
N LEU A 439 25.05 -2.66 -15.11
CA LEU A 439 25.08 -1.54 -14.17
C LEU A 439 24.23 -1.83 -12.92
N ASP A 440 23.06 -2.46 -13.10
CA ASP A 440 22.18 -2.83 -11.99
C ASP A 440 22.88 -3.78 -11.01
N SER A 441 23.58 -4.79 -11.51
CA SER A 441 24.36 -5.73 -10.68
C SER A 441 25.47 -5.01 -9.91
N GLN A 442 26.17 -4.07 -10.56
CA GLN A 442 27.21 -3.27 -9.89
C GLN A 442 26.65 -2.38 -8.79
N ILE A 443 25.53 -1.69 -9.04
CA ILE A 443 24.84 -0.85 -8.04
C ILE A 443 24.38 -1.70 -6.85
N LEU A 444 23.79 -2.87 -7.10
CA LEU A 444 23.37 -3.79 -6.04
C LEU A 444 24.55 -4.24 -5.18
N ILE A 445 25.68 -4.58 -5.78
CA ILE A 445 26.89 -5.00 -5.04
C ILE A 445 27.44 -3.83 -4.20
N ALA A 446 27.52 -2.62 -4.77
CA ALA A 446 28.01 -1.44 -4.05
C ALA A 446 27.11 -1.12 -2.84
N THR A 447 25.79 -1.08 -3.06
CA THR A 447 24.78 -0.85 -2.02
C THR A 447 24.88 -1.92 -0.92
N GLY A 448 25.04 -3.19 -1.32
CA GLY A 448 25.22 -4.31 -0.39
C GLY A 448 26.42 -4.16 0.53
N LYS A 449 27.57 -3.78 -0.03
CA LYS A 449 28.80 -3.52 0.74
C LYS A 449 28.63 -2.38 1.75
N ILE A 450 27.97 -1.28 1.34
CA ILE A 450 27.67 -0.15 2.22
C ILE A 450 26.73 -0.58 3.36
N THR A 451 25.67 -1.32 3.03
CA THR A 451 24.72 -1.83 4.04
C THR A 451 25.41 -2.78 5.03
N GLN A 452 26.27 -3.68 4.56
CA GLN A 452 27.01 -4.61 5.43
C GLN A 452 27.98 -3.87 6.35
N SER A 453 28.69 -2.86 5.85
CA SER A 453 29.65 -2.10 6.66
C SER A 453 28.95 -1.25 7.72
N ARG A 454 27.78 -0.68 7.40
CA ARG A 454 26.99 0.16 8.32
C ARG A 454 26.28 -0.64 9.40
N PHE A 455 25.76 -1.83 9.07
CA PHE A 455 24.95 -2.64 10.00
C PHE A 455 25.62 -3.97 10.35
N LYS A 456 26.87 -3.91 10.82
CA LYS A 456 27.67 -5.10 11.20
C LYS A 456 26.93 -6.01 12.18
N GLN A 457 26.27 -5.44 13.18
CA GLN A 457 25.47 -6.16 14.17
C GLN A 457 24.33 -6.99 13.56
N VAL A 458 23.77 -6.55 12.42
CA VAL A 458 22.75 -7.33 11.70
C VAL A 458 23.39 -8.47 10.90
N GLN A 459 24.58 -8.22 10.33
CA GLN A 459 25.33 -9.23 9.57
C GLN A 459 25.89 -10.32 10.50
N GLU A 460 26.44 -9.93 11.63
CA GLU A 460 27.05 -10.79 12.64
C GLU A 460 26.02 -11.38 13.62
N ARG A 461 24.77 -10.90 13.57
CA ARG A 461 23.65 -11.30 14.47
C ARG A 461 24.04 -11.13 15.94
N THR A 462 24.39 -9.90 16.31
CA THR A 462 24.74 -9.52 17.69
C THR A 462 23.66 -8.60 18.28
N GLY A 463 23.69 -8.42 19.61
CA GLY A 463 22.72 -7.59 20.33
C GLY A 463 21.27 -8.07 20.13
N ILE A 464 20.35 -7.13 19.90
CA ILE A 464 18.93 -7.43 19.62
C ILE A 464 18.75 -8.30 18.36
N PHE A 465 19.70 -8.27 17.43
CA PHE A 465 19.66 -9.07 16.22
C PHE A 465 20.21 -10.48 16.44
N ALA A 466 20.75 -10.84 17.61
CA ALA A 466 21.07 -12.23 17.93
C ALA A 466 19.80 -13.06 18.15
N GLU A 467 18.72 -12.41 18.56
CA GLU A 467 17.47 -13.07 18.92
C GLU A 467 16.74 -13.64 17.69
N ARG A 468 15.95 -14.67 17.95
CA ARG A 468 15.01 -15.21 16.96
C ARG A 468 13.85 -14.22 16.83
N CYS A 469 13.47 -13.92 15.59
CA CYS A 469 12.27 -13.12 15.32
C CYS A 469 11.07 -13.67 16.11
N PRO A 470 10.42 -12.87 16.98
CA PRO A 470 9.35 -13.35 17.85
C PRO A 470 8.03 -13.58 17.10
N PHE A 471 7.97 -13.21 15.82
CA PHE A 471 6.77 -13.35 15.02
C PHE A 471 6.37 -14.82 14.83
N SER A 472 5.12 -15.12 15.16
CA SER A 472 4.47 -16.40 14.86
C SER A 472 3.33 -16.16 13.87
N PRO A 473 3.16 -17.05 12.87
CA PRO A 473 1.99 -17.00 11.99
C PRO A 473 0.68 -16.95 12.80
N PRO A 474 -0.30 -16.12 12.40
CA PRO A 474 -1.61 -16.13 13.04
C PRO A 474 -2.33 -17.47 12.81
N PRO A 475 -3.33 -17.81 13.65
CA PRO A 475 -4.23 -18.92 13.37
C PRO A 475 -4.90 -18.75 11.99
N PRO A 476 -5.20 -19.85 11.27
CA PRO A 476 -5.84 -19.75 9.97
C PRO A 476 -7.21 -19.07 10.03
N ARG A 477 -7.43 -18.06 9.18
CA ARG A 477 -8.72 -17.40 8.96
C ARG A 477 -9.64 -18.33 8.19
N LYS A 478 -10.78 -18.70 8.78
CA LYS A 478 -11.77 -19.61 8.19
C LYS A 478 -13.06 -18.86 7.86
N VAL A 479 -13.51 -19.01 6.62
CA VAL A 479 -14.77 -18.42 6.10
C VAL A 479 -15.83 -19.47 5.94
#